data_AF-A0A8S2FSY3-F1
#
_entry.id   AF-A0A8S2FSY3-F1
#
_cell.length_a   1.000
_cell.length_b   1.000
_cell.length_c   1.000
_cell.angle_alpha   90.00
_cell.angle_beta   90.00
_cell.angle_gamma   90.00
#
_symmetry.space_group_name_H-M   'P 1'
#
loop_
_entity.id
_entity.type
_entity.pdbx_description
1 polymer ?
#
loop_
_entity_poly.entity_id
_entity_poly.type
_entity_poly.pdbx_seq_one_letter_code
_entity_poly.pdbx_strand_id
1 'polypeptide(L)'
;DFGEVPVYIKRRQEDMKKAQDEYSSYVTDYFRRGAMREMAEQERHTIIDGLKKQWEDVHHEYQTLSVIIDTIPKRQRKERLEHEMQLLEKDIDLLEKHQVIYIAD
;
A
#
# COMPACT_ATOMS: atom_id res chain seq x y z
N ASP A 1 -42.85 19.77 2.91
CA ASP A 1 -41.69 19.18 2.21
C ASP A 1 -40.45 19.17 3.07
N PHE A 2 -40.23 18.06 3.79
CA PHE A 2 -38.92 17.69 4.33
C PHE A 2 -38.65 16.28 3.83
N GLY A 3 -37.59 16.10 3.04
CA GLY A 3 -37.28 14.81 2.41
C GLY A 3 -36.58 14.91 1.05
N GLU A 4 -36.51 16.10 0.45
CA GLU A 4 -35.79 16.25 -0.82
C GLU A 4 -34.28 16.34 -0.59
N VAL A 5 -33.54 15.41 -1.22
CA VAL A 5 -32.09 15.39 -1.21
C VAL A 5 -31.57 16.71 -1.82
N PRO A 6 -30.81 17.52 -1.06
CA PRO A 6 -30.31 18.80 -1.53
C PRO A 6 -29.51 18.67 -2.83
N VAL A 7 -29.66 19.66 -3.71
CA VAL A 7 -29.03 19.69 -5.05
C VAL A 7 -27.51 19.49 -5.00
N TYR A 8 -26.85 19.96 -3.92
CA TYR A 8 -25.40 19.80 -3.75
C TYR A 8 -24.96 18.34 -3.48
N ILE A 9 -25.81 17.51 -2.86
CA ILE A 9 -25.53 16.09 -2.64
C ILE A 9 -25.56 15.34 -3.97
N LYS A 10 -26.55 15.64 -4.83
CA LYS A 10 -26.66 15.05 -6.17
C LYS A 10 -25.47 15.41 -7.06
N ARG A 11 -25.05 16.68 -7.07
CA ARG A 11 -23.85 17.13 -7.79
C ARG A 11 -22.59 16.40 -7.32
N ARG A 12 -22.39 16.28 -6.01
CA ARG A 12 -21.21 15.57 -5.47
C ARG A 12 -21.20 14.08 -5.83
N GLN A 13 -22.37 13.45 -5.89
CA GLN A 13 -22.49 12.05 -6.35
C GLN A 13 -22.17 11.92 -7.84
N GLU A 14 -22.65 12.84 -8.68
CA GLU A 14 -22.30 12.88 -10.11
C GLU A 14 -20.80 13.12 -10.32
N ASP A 15 -20.19 14.02 -9.55
CA ASP A 15 -18.75 14.30 -9.62
C ASP A 15 -17.92 13.08 -9.21
N MET A 16 -18.30 12.38 -8.12
CA MET A 16 -17.65 11.13 -7.72
C MET A 16 -17.81 10.04 -8.78
N LYS A 17 -18.99 9.94 -9.40
CA LYS A 17 -19.28 8.93 -10.43
C LYS A 17 -18.48 9.19 -11.71
N LYS A 18 -18.40 10.47 -12.14
CA LYS A 18 -17.53 10.89 -13.25
C LYS A 18 -16.07 10.56 -13.00
N ALA A 19 -15.55 10.86 -11.81
CA ALA A 19 -14.16 10.55 -11.46
C ALA A 19 -13.89 9.03 -11.51
N GLN A 20 -14.87 8.22 -11.10
CA GLN A 20 -14.78 6.76 -11.15
C GLN A 20 -14.82 6.23 -12.60
N ASP A 21 -15.70 6.79 -13.44
CA ASP A 21 -15.82 6.43 -14.86
C ASP A 21 -14.58 6.85 -15.67
N GLU A 22 -14.02 8.04 -15.41
CA GLU A 22 -12.78 8.52 -16.02
C GLU A 22 -11.61 7.61 -15.65
N TYR A 23 -11.47 7.23 -14.38
CA TYR A 23 -10.47 6.26 -13.93
C TYR A 23 -10.64 4.91 -14.63
N SER A 24 -11.87 4.40 -14.71
CA SER A 24 -12.18 3.14 -15.41
C SER A 24 -11.83 3.21 -16.90
N SER A 25 -12.12 4.33 -17.58
CA SER A 25 -11.77 4.53 -18.99
C SER A 25 -10.26 4.62 -19.21
N TYR A 26 -9.54 5.29 -18.30
CA TYR A 26 -8.09 5.41 -18.36
C TYR A 26 -7.42 4.05 -18.23
N VAL A 27 -7.88 3.24 -17.26
CA VAL A 27 -7.42 1.86 -17.06
C VAL A 27 -7.69 1.03 -18.31
N THR A 28 -8.91 1.06 -18.87
CA THR A 28 -9.25 0.27 -20.07
C THR A 28 -8.49 0.66 -21.33
N ASP A 29 -8.29 1.95 -21.59
CA ASP A 29 -7.51 2.41 -22.75
C ASP A 29 -6.02 2.12 -22.63
N TYR A 30 -5.47 2.09 -21.41
CA TYR A 30 -4.09 1.67 -21.15
C TYR A 30 -3.91 0.14 -21.16
N PHE A 31 -4.90 -0.63 -20.71
CA PHE A 31 -4.96 -2.09 -20.86
C PHE A 31 -4.92 -2.51 -22.33
N ARG A 32 -5.63 -1.78 -23.21
CA ARG A 32 -5.56 -1.98 -24.66
C ARG A 32 -4.17 -1.73 -25.25
N ARG A 33 -3.36 -0.91 -24.58
CA ARG A 33 -1.97 -0.61 -24.97
C ARG A 33 -0.97 -1.63 -24.42
N GLY A 34 -1.42 -2.61 -23.62
CA GLY A 34 -0.61 -3.74 -23.15
C GLY A 34 0.47 -3.39 -22.12
N ALA A 35 0.42 -2.19 -21.53
CA ALA A 35 1.49 -1.67 -20.67
C ALA A 35 1.28 -1.93 -19.17
N MET A 36 0.16 -2.53 -18.75
CA MET A 36 -0.05 -2.94 -17.36
C MET A 36 -0.56 -4.37 -17.28
N ARG A 37 0.10 -5.18 -16.46
CA ARG A 37 -0.34 -6.53 -16.09
C ARG A 37 -1.03 -6.46 -14.74
N GLU A 38 -2.24 -7.03 -14.66
CA GLU A 38 -2.87 -7.32 -13.37
C GLU A 38 -2.00 -8.35 -12.65
N MET A 39 -1.52 -8.01 -11.46
CA MET A 39 -0.71 -8.92 -10.66
C MET A 39 -1.56 -10.14 -10.32
N ALA A 40 -1.11 -11.34 -10.69
CA ALA A 40 -1.86 -12.54 -10.34
C ALA A 40 -1.91 -12.70 -8.82
N GLU A 41 -3.02 -13.22 -8.31
CA GLU A 41 -3.20 -13.38 -6.86
C GLU A 41 -2.07 -14.23 -6.22
N GLN A 42 -1.55 -15.22 -6.94
CA GLN A 42 -0.41 -16.03 -6.50
C GLN A 42 0.89 -15.23 -6.39
N GLU A 43 1.13 -14.33 -7.36
CA GLU A 43 2.30 -13.42 -7.35
C GLU A 43 2.20 -12.45 -6.17
N ARG A 44 0.99 -11.93 -5.90
CA ARG A 44 0.71 -11.10 -4.72
C ARG A 44 1.04 -11.82 -3.41
N HIS A 45 0.54 -13.03 -3.23
CA HIS A 45 0.81 -13.81 -2.02
C HIS A 45 2.31 -14.07 -1.86
N THR A 46 3.01 -14.42 -2.95
CA THR A 46 4.46 -14.63 -2.92
C THR A 46 5.22 -13.36 -2.48
N ILE A 47 4.79 -12.18 -2.95
CA ILE A 47 5.39 -10.90 -2.55
C ILE A 47 5.11 -10.61 -1.07
N ILE A 48 3.86 -10.79 -0.62
CA ILE A 48 3.48 -10.56 0.79
C ILE A 48 4.27 -11.49 1.71
N ASP A 49 4.41 -12.77 1.36
CA ASP A 49 5.18 -13.74 2.15
C ASP A 49 6.67 -13.36 2.19
N GLY A 50 7.21 -12.87 1.07
CA GLY A 50 8.58 -12.32 1.02
C GLY A 50 8.78 -11.10 1.92
N LEU A 51 7.85 -10.14 1.89
CA LEU A 51 7.88 -8.95 2.75
C LEU A 51 7.75 -9.32 4.24
N LYS A 52 6.87 -10.28 4.57
CA LYS A 52 6.72 -10.79 5.94
C LYS A 52 8.01 -11.44 6.45
N LYS A 53 8.66 -12.24 5.60
CA LYS A 53 9.97 -12.82 5.93
C LYS A 53 11.03 -11.75 6.17
N GLN A 54 11.10 -10.74 5.31
CA GLN A 54 12.04 -9.64 5.49
C GLN A 54 11.76 -8.86 6.79
N TRP A 55 10.49 -8.64 7.13
CA TRP A 55 10.11 -8.03 8.40
C TRP A 55 10.56 -8.88 9.59
N GLU A 56 10.40 -10.21 9.53
CA GLU A 56 10.85 -11.13 10.57
C GLU A 56 12.37 -11.06 10.77
N ASP A 57 13.14 -11.01 9.68
CA ASP A 57 14.60 -10.88 9.73
C ASP A 57 15.04 -9.56 10.40
N VAL A 58 14.43 -8.43 10.00
CA VAL A 58 14.72 -7.10 10.58
C VAL A 58 14.30 -7.04 12.05
N HIS A 59 13.14 -7.62 12.39
CA HIS A 59 12.65 -7.69 13.75
C HIS A 59 13.56 -8.57 14.63
N HIS A 60 14.09 -9.67 14.11
CA HIS A 60 15.11 -10.47 14.80
C HIS A 60 16.40 -9.67 15.04
N GLU A 61 16.88 -8.92 14.05
CA GLU A 61 18.03 -8.02 14.21
C GLU A 61 17.77 -6.93 15.27
N TYR A 62 16.54 -6.43 15.34
CA TYR A 62 16.12 -5.48 16.36
C TYR A 62 16.11 -6.12 17.76
N GLN A 63 15.56 -7.34 17.91
CA GLN A 63 15.53 -8.05 19.19
C GLN A 63 16.92 -8.39 19.73
N THR A 64 17.89 -8.61 18.84
CA THR A 64 19.29 -8.89 19.22
C THR A 64 20.07 -7.63 19.61
N LEU A 65 19.47 -6.43 19.52
CA LEU A 65 20.08 -5.20 20.00
C LEU A 65 20.35 -5.26 21.51
N SER A 66 21.48 -4.68 21.91
CA SER A 66 21.78 -4.46 23.33
C SER A 66 20.77 -3.50 23.95
N VAL A 67 20.22 -3.89 25.11
CA VAL A 67 19.31 -3.04 25.93
C VAL A 67 19.95 -1.69 26.27
N ILE A 68 21.29 -1.65 26.34
CA ILE A 68 22.06 -0.46 26.69
C ILE A 68 22.45 0.30 25.41
N ILE A 69 21.71 1.38 25.15
CA ILE A 69 21.82 2.24 23.96
C ILE A 69 22.47 3.59 24.35
N ASP A 70 23.64 3.53 24.98
CA ASP A 70 24.29 4.73 25.51
C ASP A 70 25.05 5.53 24.45
N THR A 71 25.32 4.93 23.29
CA THR A 71 26.13 5.55 22.24
C THR A 71 25.30 5.95 21.03
N ILE A 72 25.67 7.08 20.41
CA ILE A 72 25.06 7.61 19.19
C ILE A 72 24.91 6.54 18.08
N PRO A 73 25.94 5.76 17.72
CA PRO A 73 25.80 4.73 16.69
C PRO A 73 24.81 3.62 17.05
N LYS A 74 24.70 3.26 18.34
CA LYS A 74 23.70 2.28 18.79
C LYS A 74 22.28 2.82 18.63
N ARG A 75 22.06 4.10 18.95
CA ARG A 75 20.77 4.77 18.76
C ARG A 75 20.39 4.86 17.28
N GLN A 76 21.33 5.25 16.43
CA GLN A 76 21.12 5.29 14.97
C GLN A 76 20.81 3.91 14.38
N ARG A 77 21.48 2.86 14.85
CA ARG A 77 21.17 1.48 14.42
C ARG A 77 19.74 1.09 14.80
N LYS A 78 19.30 1.42 16.01
CA LYS A 78 17.93 1.18 16.47
C LYS A 78 16.92 1.93 15.61
N GLU A 79 17.09 3.25 15.46
CA GLU A 79 16.19 4.11 14.67
C GLU A 79 16.08 3.63 13.20
N ARG A 80 17.18 3.19 12.61
CA ARG A 80 17.19 2.61 11.26
C ARG A 80 16.32 1.36 11.17
N LEU A 81 16.47 0.42 12.10
CA LEU A 81 15.71 -0.83 12.13
C LEU A 81 14.22 -0.57 12.38
N GLU A 82 13.88 0.37 13.26
CA GLU A 82 12.48 0.77 13.50
C GLU A 82 11.84 1.39 12.26
N HIS A 83 12.58 2.27 11.57
CA HIS A 83 12.09 2.88 10.33
C HIS A 83 11.89 1.83 9.23
N GLU A 84 12.81 0.88 9.11
CA GLU A 84 12.71 -0.21 8.13
C GLU A 84 11.50 -1.12 8.41
N MET A 85 11.27 -1.50 9.67
CA MET A 85 10.07 -2.22 10.09
C MET A 85 8.78 -1.47 9.74
N GLN A 86 8.73 -0.16 10.03
CA GLN A 86 7.55 0.66 9.75
C GLN A 86 7.26 0.79 8.25
N LEU A 87 8.28 0.80 7.41
CA LEU A 87 8.09 0.79 5.95
C LEU A 87 7.50 -0.53 5.49
N LEU A 88 8.07 -1.66 5.94
CA LEU A 88 7.59 -3.00 5.60
C LEU A 88 6.13 -3.21 6.05
N GLU A 89 5.77 -2.74 7.25
CA GLU A 89 4.37 -2.82 7.73
C GLU A 89 3.41 -2.02 6.85
N LYS A 90 3.79 -0.82 6.42
CA LYS A 90 2.96 0.00 5.53
C LYS A 90 2.82 -0.65 4.15
N ASP A 91 3.89 -1.23 3.62
CA ASP A 91 3.89 -1.88 2.32
C ASP A 91 3.00 -3.14 2.36
N ILE A 92 3.10 -3.95 3.41
CA ILE A 92 2.23 -5.11 3.61
C ILE A 92 0.76 -4.68 3.74
N ASP A 93 0.46 -3.66 4.55
CA ASP A 93 -0.90 -3.14 4.73
C ASP A 93 -1.51 -2.61 3.41
N LEU A 94 -0.69 -1.94 2.59
CA LEU A 94 -1.10 -1.46 1.26
C LEU A 94 -1.44 -2.65 0.35
N LEU A 95 -0.59 -3.68 0.32
CA LEU A 95 -0.81 -4.87 -0.51
C LEU A 95 -2.00 -5.72 -0.03
N GLU A 96 -2.27 -5.77 1.28
CA GLU A 96 -3.40 -6.52 1.84
C GLU A 96 -4.74 -5.79 1.64
N LYS A 97 -4.77 -4.45 1.71
CA LYS A 97 -5.98 -3.64 1.50
C LYS A 97 -6.40 -3.54 0.03
N HIS A 98 -5.44 -3.56 -0.90
CA HIS A 98 -5.72 -3.42 -2.33
C HIS A 98 -5.75 -4.78 -3.03
N GLN A 99 -6.96 -5.29 -3.25
CA GLN A 99 -7.20 -6.60 -3.89
C GLN A 99 -6.67 -6.69 -5.33
N VAL A 100 -6.65 -5.56 -6.06
CA VAL A 100 -6.21 -5.46 -7.46
C VAL A 100 -5.08 -4.45 -7.55
N ILE A 101 -3.91 -4.90 -8.00
CA ILE A 101 -2.71 -4.08 -8.17
C ILE A 101 -2.26 -4.22 -9.62
N TYR A 102 -2.12 -3.09 -10.29
CA TYR A 102 -1.64 -3.02 -11.66
C TYR A 102 -0.17 -2.67 -11.65
N ILE A 103 0.66 -3.51 -12.25
CA ILE A 103 2.09 -3.27 -12.42
C ILE A 103 2.29 -2.75 -13.84
N ALA A 104 2.95 -1.61 -13.98
CA ALA A 104 3.53 -1.20 -15.26
C ALA A 104 4.93 -1.81 -15.37
N ASP A 105 5.18 -2.53 -16.46
CA ASP A 105 6.53 -3.01 -16.84
C ASP A 105 7.40 -1.86 -17.36
#